data_AF-K1QEQ3-F1
#
_entry.id   AF-K1QEQ3-F1
#
_cell.length_a   1.000
_cell.length_b   1.000
_cell.length_c   1.000
_cell.angle_alpha   90.00
_cell.angle_beta   90.00
_cell.angle_gamma   90.00
#
_symmetry.space_group_name_H-M   'P 1'
#
loop_
_entity.id
_entity.type
_entity.pdbx_description
1 polymer ?
#
loop_
_entity_poly.entity_id
_entity_poly.type
_entity_poly.pdbx_seq_one_letter_code
_entity_poly.pdbx_strand_id
1 'polypeptide(L)'
;MEVAKRRRRKNRKTKQFLVFNEEDRAEYLTGFRKRKKQRQQHAKEEREKKLKEDRKALKQQRKDLLLKSQRFTGRKKKVAALDDIDEVETSVMDLPSHTVTVSDISEIDLAGHGGLRLGVNKIDDDEESDENNKENPSDEHLKKSLKKLKKRQGAIDSRMNPSKKTRFQKTHPKQYDKKSLKKRKEKISHNRKPKKKIKARN
;
A
#
# COMPACT_ATOMS: atom_id res chain seq x y z
N MET A 1 -7.00 85.82 5.54
CA MET A 1 -5.86 84.89 5.66
C MET A 1 -6.27 83.76 6.59
N GLU A 2 -6.40 82.54 6.06
CA GLU A 2 -6.87 81.40 6.84
C GLU A 2 -5.69 80.78 7.62
N VAL A 3 -5.77 80.77 8.95
CA VAL A 3 -4.68 80.29 9.81
C VAL A 3 -4.71 78.76 9.85
N ALA A 4 -3.64 78.13 9.37
CA ALA A 4 -3.50 76.68 9.34
C ALA A 4 -3.66 76.06 10.75
N LYS A 5 -4.64 75.15 10.91
CA LYS A 5 -4.89 74.41 12.16
C LYS A 5 -3.66 73.59 12.55
N ARG A 6 -3.00 73.98 13.64
CA ARG A 6 -1.89 73.22 14.25
C ARG A 6 -2.41 71.87 14.78
N ARG A 7 -1.76 70.78 14.38
CA ARG A 7 -2.09 69.42 14.84
C ARG A 7 -1.96 69.34 16.37
N ARG A 8 -3.03 68.91 17.04
CA ARG A 8 -3.02 68.67 18.49
C ARG A 8 -1.97 67.60 18.84
N ARG A 9 -1.16 67.86 19.87
CA ARG A 9 -0.16 66.92 20.38
C ARG A 9 -0.85 65.64 20.84
N LYS A 10 -0.55 64.51 20.19
CA LYS A 10 -1.09 63.19 20.61
C LYS A 10 -0.58 62.86 22.02
N ASN A 11 -1.50 62.51 22.91
CA ASN A 11 -1.19 62.11 24.27
C ASN A 11 -0.29 60.87 24.25
N ARG A 12 0.92 60.97 24.81
CA ARG A 12 1.87 59.85 24.86
C ARG A 12 1.40 58.75 25.81
N LYS A 13 0.53 59.06 26.78
CA LYS A 13 0.02 58.12 27.80
C LYS A 13 -0.92 57.06 27.24
N THR A 14 -1.59 57.30 26.12
CA THR A 14 -2.49 56.34 25.47
C THR A 14 -1.79 55.49 24.40
N LYS A 15 -0.46 55.58 24.27
CA LYS A 15 0.28 54.80 23.29
C LYS A 15 0.45 53.37 23.79
N GLN A 16 0.10 52.41 22.94
CA GLN A 16 0.39 51.00 23.14
C GLN A 16 1.77 50.70 22.54
N PHE A 17 2.58 49.95 23.29
CA PHE A 17 3.89 49.50 22.84
C PHE A 17 3.79 48.05 22.41
N LEU A 18 4.12 47.79 21.15
CA LEU A 18 4.29 46.43 20.65
C LEU A 18 5.75 46.05 20.87
N VAL A 19 6.00 45.24 21.90
CA VAL A 19 7.32 44.70 22.22
C VAL A 19 7.31 43.22 21.90
N PHE A 20 8.33 42.75 21.19
CA PHE A 20 8.51 41.33 20.99
C PHE A 20 9.00 40.70 22.29
N ASN A 21 8.41 39.56 22.65
CA ASN A 21 9.05 38.70 23.62
C ASN A 21 10.42 38.27 23.05
N GLU A 22 11.49 38.56 23.77
CA GLU A 22 12.85 38.35 23.29
C GLU A 22 13.18 36.86 23.13
N GLU A 23 12.56 36.00 23.95
CA GLU A 23 12.69 34.54 23.88
C GLU A 23 12.08 33.99 22.59
N ASP A 24 10.83 34.38 22.29
CA ASP A 24 10.14 34.01 21.05
C ASP A 24 10.86 34.57 19.82
N ARG A 25 11.44 35.77 19.93
CA ARG A 25 12.25 36.38 18.87
C ARG A 25 13.53 35.59 18.64
N ALA A 26 14.22 35.17 19.71
CA ALA A 26 15.43 34.37 19.61
C ALA A 26 15.14 32.99 19.02
N GLU A 27 14.06 32.33 19.45
CA GLU A 27 13.60 31.07 18.86
C GLU A 27 13.17 31.24 17.40
N TYR A 28 12.48 32.34 17.07
CA TYR A 28 12.12 32.63 15.69
C TYR A 28 13.36 32.79 14.81
N LEU A 29 14.36 33.56 15.24
CA LEU A 29 15.56 33.84 14.45
C LEU A 29 16.57 32.67 14.40
N THR A 30 16.63 31.82 15.43
CA THR A 30 17.60 30.69 15.46
C THR A 30 16.96 29.34 15.13
N GLY A 31 15.64 29.21 15.34
CA GLY A 31 14.86 27.99 15.19
C GLY A 31 14.56 27.56 13.76
N PHE A 32 15.19 28.15 12.73
CA PHE A 32 14.97 27.74 11.33
C PHE A 32 15.21 26.24 11.11
N ARG A 33 16.22 25.66 11.76
CA ARG A 33 16.49 24.21 11.71
C ARG A 33 15.37 23.41 12.36
N LYS A 34 14.83 23.86 13.51
CA LYS A 34 13.68 23.24 14.19
C LYS A 34 12.46 23.26 13.26
N ARG A 35 12.09 24.43 12.72
CA ARG A 35 10.96 24.58 11.78
C ARG A 35 11.12 23.76 10.51
N LYS A 36 12.33 23.71 9.95
CA LYS A 36 12.61 22.86 8.78
C LYS A 36 12.39 21.39 9.10
N LYS A 37 12.84 20.92 10.27
CA LYS A 37 12.62 19.54 10.74
C LYS A 37 11.14 19.26 10.97
N GLN A 38 10.42 20.17 11.63
CA GLN A 38 8.97 20.06 11.83
C GLN A 38 8.22 19.95 10.50
N ARG A 39 8.51 20.82 9.53
CA ARG A 39 7.92 20.73 8.18
C ARG A 39 8.23 19.41 7.49
N GLN A 40 9.46 18.89 7.63
CA GLN A 40 9.83 17.59 7.08
C GLN A 40 9.09 16.43 7.76
N GLN A 41 8.91 16.48 9.08
CA GLN A 41 8.16 15.49 9.85
C GLN A 41 6.69 15.53 9.46
N HIS A 42 6.06 16.71 9.44
CA HIS A 42 4.69 16.89 8.99
C HIS A 42 4.46 16.33 7.58
N ALA A 43 5.31 16.70 6.61
CA ALA A 43 5.21 16.18 5.26
C ALA A 43 5.45 14.66 5.18
N LYS A 44 6.18 14.07 6.14
CA LYS A 44 6.36 12.61 6.23
C LYS A 44 5.12 11.94 6.80
N GLU A 45 4.57 12.47 7.88
CA GLU A 45 3.34 11.97 8.50
C GLU A 45 2.14 12.05 7.56
N GLU A 46 1.95 13.17 6.85
CA GLU A 46 0.90 13.30 5.85
C GLU A 46 1.03 12.27 4.73
N ARG A 47 2.26 12.02 4.26
CA ARG A 47 2.52 11.02 3.24
C ARG A 47 2.19 9.61 3.74
N GLU A 48 2.56 9.29 4.97
CA GLU A 48 2.26 8.01 5.61
C GLU A 48 0.76 7.82 5.84
N LYS A 49 0.04 8.87 6.26
CA LYS A 49 -1.44 8.86 6.40
C LYS A 49 -2.11 8.55 5.06
N LYS A 50 -1.75 9.28 4.00
CA LYS A 50 -2.27 9.05 2.64
C LYS A 50 -2.00 7.62 2.15
N LEU A 51 -0.79 7.11 2.36
CA LEU A 51 -0.43 5.73 2.01
C LEU A 51 -1.27 4.68 2.76
N LYS A 52 -1.57 4.91 4.04
CA LYS A 52 -2.43 4.02 4.85
C LYS A 52 -3.88 4.06 4.37
N GLU A 53 -4.40 5.24 4.06
CA GLU A 53 -5.75 5.43 3.51
C GLU A 53 -5.89 4.75 2.14
N ASP A 54 -4.96 4.99 1.22
CA ASP A 54 -4.91 4.32 -0.08
C ASP A 54 -4.93 2.80 0.05
N ARG A 55 -4.17 2.24 1.02
CA ARG A 55 -4.12 0.80 1.28
C ARG A 55 -5.46 0.28 1.81
N LYS A 56 -6.12 1.01 2.69
CA LYS A 56 -7.44 0.64 3.22
C LYS A 56 -8.49 0.63 2.10
N ALA A 57 -8.52 1.69 1.30
CA ALA A 57 -9.42 1.80 0.15
C ALA A 57 -9.19 0.67 -0.86
N LEU A 58 -7.93 0.34 -1.15
CA LEU A 58 -7.59 -0.76 -2.05
C LEU A 58 -8.04 -2.13 -1.51
N LYS A 59 -7.90 -2.36 -0.21
CA LYS A 59 -8.38 -3.60 0.44
C LYS A 59 -9.90 -3.72 0.36
N GLN A 60 -10.63 -2.62 0.56
CA GLN A 60 -12.09 -2.59 0.41
C GLN A 60 -12.50 -2.88 -1.03
N GLN A 61 -11.93 -2.18 -2.01
CA GLN A 61 -12.16 -2.44 -3.43
C GLN A 61 -11.91 -3.90 -3.80
N ARG A 62 -10.88 -4.53 -3.21
CA ARG A 62 -10.59 -5.96 -3.45
C ARG A 62 -11.67 -6.87 -2.87
N LYS A 63 -12.12 -6.59 -1.64
CA LYS A 63 -13.18 -7.36 -0.98
C LYS A 63 -14.49 -7.24 -1.77
N ASP A 64 -14.85 -6.05 -2.20
CA ASP A 64 -16.09 -5.80 -2.94
C ASP A 64 -16.08 -6.52 -4.29
N LEU A 65 -14.95 -6.47 -5.00
CA LEU A 65 -14.78 -7.16 -6.27
C LEU A 65 -14.81 -8.68 -6.07
N LEU A 66 -14.17 -9.20 -5.02
CA LEU A 66 -14.24 -10.62 -4.70
C LEU A 66 -15.68 -11.06 -4.41
N LEU A 67 -16.41 -10.28 -3.60
CA LEU A 67 -17.82 -10.56 -3.28
C LEU A 67 -18.70 -10.52 -4.54
N LYS A 68 -18.47 -9.54 -5.43
CA LYS A 68 -19.13 -9.49 -6.74
C LYS A 68 -18.82 -10.73 -7.57
N SER A 69 -17.54 -11.10 -7.69
CA SER A 69 -17.15 -12.31 -8.44
C SER A 69 -17.76 -13.59 -7.87
N GLN A 70 -17.88 -13.71 -6.54
CA GLN A 70 -18.50 -14.89 -5.91
C GLN A 70 -20.02 -14.95 -6.16
N ARG A 71 -20.68 -13.78 -6.23
CA ARG A 71 -22.11 -13.69 -6.60
C ARG A 71 -22.35 -14.03 -8.07
N PHE A 72 -21.45 -13.59 -8.96
CA PHE A 72 -21.58 -13.85 -10.41
C PHE A 72 -21.19 -15.27 -10.81
N THR A 73 -20.28 -15.92 -10.08
CA THR A 73 -19.77 -17.25 -10.46
C THR A 73 -20.68 -18.40 -10.05
N GLY A 74 -21.76 -18.18 -9.30
CA GLY A 74 -22.72 -19.23 -8.87
C GLY A 74 -22.13 -20.36 -8.00
N ARG A 75 -20.80 -20.46 -7.93
CA ARG A 75 -20.05 -21.40 -7.11
C ARG A 75 -20.09 -20.91 -5.67
N LYS A 76 -21.21 -21.17 -5.00
CA LYS A 76 -21.14 -21.56 -3.59
C LYS A 76 -20.10 -22.67 -3.58
N LYS A 77 -18.90 -22.41 -3.07
CA LYS A 77 -18.02 -23.50 -2.66
C LYS A 77 -18.87 -24.27 -1.65
N LYS A 78 -19.44 -25.39 -2.08
CA LYS A 78 -19.89 -26.42 -1.16
C LYS A 78 -18.63 -26.73 -0.37
N VAL A 79 -18.53 -26.17 0.83
CA VAL A 79 -17.67 -26.76 1.84
C VAL A 79 -18.20 -28.18 1.88
N ALA A 80 -17.39 -29.17 1.50
CA ALA A 80 -17.81 -30.58 1.48
C ALA A 80 -18.59 -30.80 2.77
N ALA A 81 -19.90 -30.98 2.61
CA ALA A 81 -20.75 -31.12 3.77
C ALA A 81 -20.30 -32.43 4.41
N LEU A 82 -20.27 -32.48 5.73
CA LEU A 82 -20.01 -33.75 6.41
C LEU A 82 -21.04 -34.82 5.97
N ASP A 83 -22.18 -34.39 5.41
CA ASP A 83 -23.19 -35.21 4.71
C ASP A 83 -22.63 -36.09 3.58
N ASP A 84 -21.55 -35.69 2.90
CA ASP A 84 -20.94 -36.51 1.83
C ASP A 84 -20.23 -37.77 2.42
N ILE A 85 -19.99 -37.82 3.73
CA ILE A 85 -19.42 -38.98 4.44
C ILE A 85 -20.51 -40.01 4.79
N ASP A 86 -21.75 -39.55 5.01
CA ASP A 86 -22.89 -40.40 5.36
C ASP A 86 -23.48 -41.13 4.14
N GLU A 87 -23.19 -40.66 2.92
CA GLU A 87 -23.60 -41.32 1.66
C GLU A 87 -22.72 -42.52 1.27
N VAL A 88 -21.61 -42.75 1.98
CA VAL A 88 -20.67 -43.83 1.66
C VAL A 88 -21.17 -45.15 2.23
N GLU A 89 -21.16 -46.20 1.43
CA GLU A 89 -21.56 -47.54 1.83
C GLU A 89 -20.70 -48.01 3.01
N THR A 90 -21.29 -48.07 4.21
CA THR A 90 -20.62 -48.54 5.42
C THR A 90 -21.10 -49.94 5.76
N SER A 91 -20.15 -50.87 5.94
CA SER A 91 -20.46 -52.21 6.41
C SER A 91 -20.16 -52.32 7.91
N VAL A 92 -21.17 -52.69 8.70
CA VAL A 92 -21.04 -52.92 10.14
C VAL A 92 -20.78 -54.41 10.35
N MET A 93 -19.63 -54.74 10.93
CA MET A 93 -19.29 -56.11 11.29
C MET A 93 -19.29 -56.26 12.81
N ASP A 94 -20.18 -57.13 13.30
CA ASP A 94 -20.27 -57.48 14.72
C ASP A 94 -19.23 -58.57 15.04
N LEU A 95 -18.23 -58.21 15.85
CA LEU A 95 -17.28 -59.16 16.42
C LEU A 95 -17.67 -59.48 17.88
N PRO A 96 -17.23 -60.62 18.45
CA PRO A 96 -17.67 -61.07 19.78
C PRO A 96 -17.41 -60.09 20.94
N SER A 97 -16.51 -59.12 20.77
CA SER A 97 -16.16 -58.14 21.80
C SER A 97 -16.44 -56.68 21.43
N HIS A 98 -16.63 -56.37 20.15
CA HIS A 98 -16.79 -55.00 19.67
C HIS A 98 -17.37 -54.96 18.26
N THR A 99 -17.90 -53.81 17.89
CA THR A 99 -18.39 -53.49 16.54
C THR A 99 -17.37 -52.67 15.78
N VAL A 100 -17.11 -53.04 14.52
CA VAL A 100 -16.26 -52.27 13.60
C VAL A 100 -17.09 -51.82 12.42
N THR A 101 -17.02 -50.52 12.12
CA THR A 101 -17.59 -49.93 10.90
C THR A 101 -16.49 -49.76 9.87
N VAL A 102 -16.61 -50.44 8.73
CA VAL A 102 -15.64 -50.38 7.62
C VAL A 102 -16.26 -49.57 6.48
N SER A 103 -15.56 -48.53 6.04
CA SER A 103 -15.94 -47.69 4.90
C SER A 103 -14.82 -47.66 3.85
N ASP A 104 -15.20 -47.76 2.58
CA ASP A 104 -14.25 -47.75 1.46
C ASP A 104 -13.78 -46.32 1.14
N ILE A 105 -12.48 -46.09 1.32
CA ILE A 105 -11.83 -44.78 1.17
C ILE A 105 -11.67 -44.39 -0.32
N SER A 106 -11.92 -45.30 -1.26
CA SER A 106 -11.85 -45.04 -2.70
C SER A 106 -12.88 -44.03 -3.18
N GLU A 107 -14.05 -44.00 -2.55
CA GLU A 107 -15.19 -43.15 -2.94
C GLU A 107 -15.22 -41.83 -2.16
N ILE A 108 -14.58 -41.79 -0.98
CA ILE A 108 -14.51 -40.59 -0.15
C ILE A 108 -13.40 -39.65 -0.66
N ASP A 109 -13.80 -38.53 -1.26
CA ASP A 109 -12.87 -37.44 -1.60
C ASP A 109 -12.45 -36.63 -0.36
N LEU A 110 -11.59 -37.21 0.48
CA LEU A 110 -11.02 -36.56 1.68
C LEU A 110 -10.25 -35.27 1.37
N ALA A 111 -9.86 -35.07 0.12
CA ALA A 111 -9.09 -33.93 -0.32
C ALA A 111 -9.98 -32.69 -0.62
N GLY A 112 -11.30 -32.88 -0.64
CA GLY A 112 -12.26 -31.91 -1.15
C GLY A 112 -12.09 -31.72 -2.66
N HIS A 113 -13.19 -31.46 -3.36
CA HIS A 113 -13.32 -31.46 -4.83
C HIS A 113 -12.44 -30.46 -5.64
N GLY A 114 -11.22 -30.15 -5.21
CA GLY A 114 -10.27 -29.32 -5.93
C GLY A 114 -8.86 -29.28 -5.34
N GLY A 115 -8.44 -30.25 -4.53
CA GLY A 115 -7.15 -30.19 -3.83
C GLY A 115 -6.29 -31.43 -3.95
N LEU A 116 -5.54 -31.60 -5.04
CA LEU A 116 -4.35 -32.48 -5.18
C LEU A 116 -4.50 -33.81 -5.92
N ARG A 117 -5.65 -34.14 -6.50
CA ARG A 117 -5.71 -35.16 -7.57
C ARG A 117 -5.75 -34.46 -8.92
N LEU A 118 -4.80 -34.76 -9.82
CA LEU A 118 -5.05 -34.58 -11.24
C LEU A 118 -6.31 -35.40 -11.53
N GLY A 119 -7.34 -34.78 -12.11
CA GLY A 119 -8.63 -35.42 -12.33
C GLY A 119 -8.50 -36.78 -13.03
N VAL A 120 -9.52 -37.62 -12.91
CA VAL A 120 -9.57 -38.89 -13.63
C VAL A 120 -9.51 -38.57 -15.13
N ASN A 121 -8.51 -39.12 -15.84
CA ASN A 121 -8.44 -39.01 -17.29
C ASN A 121 -9.66 -39.69 -17.89
N LYS A 122 -10.63 -38.90 -18.35
CA LYS A 122 -11.68 -39.39 -19.24
C LYS A 122 -11.14 -39.29 -20.66
N ILE A 123 -11.21 -40.40 -21.38
CA ILE A 123 -11.10 -40.40 -22.84
C ILE A 123 -12.49 -40.01 -23.30
N ASP A 124 -12.62 -38.79 -23.81
CA ASP A 124 -13.85 -38.31 -24.41
C ASP A 124 -13.99 -39.02 -25.76
N ASP A 125 -14.90 -40.00 -25.83
CA ASP A 125 -15.55 -40.31 -27.11
C ASP A 125 -16.54 -39.17 -27.34
N ASP A 126 -16.30 -38.43 -28.43
CA ASP A 126 -17.08 -37.29 -28.88
C ASP A 126 -18.58 -37.61 -28.90
N GLU A 127 -19.35 -36.98 -28.01
CA GLU A 127 -20.67 -36.40 -28.32
C GLU A 127 -21.22 -35.61 -27.11
N GLU A 128 -21.48 -34.33 -27.35
CA GLU A 128 -22.26 -33.39 -26.55
C GLU A 128 -21.82 -33.05 -25.10
N SER A 129 -20.95 -32.04 -24.96
CA SER A 129 -21.20 -30.95 -24.00
C SER A 129 -20.28 -29.74 -24.24
N ASP A 130 -20.33 -29.15 -25.44
CA ASP A 130 -19.68 -27.86 -25.72
C ASP A 130 -20.68 -26.70 -25.62
N GLU A 131 -21.57 -26.77 -24.63
CA GLU A 131 -22.46 -25.68 -24.25
C GLU A 131 -22.20 -25.29 -22.79
N ASN A 132 -21.28 -24.33 -22.59
CA ASN A 132 -21.40 -23.22 -21.61
C ASN A 132 -20.06 -22.56 -21.25
N ASN A 133 -19.08 -22.51 -22.16
CA ASN A 133 -17.97 -21.57 -22.04
C ASN A 133 -18.25 -20.25 -22.76
N LYS A 134 -19.48 -19.72 -22.61
CA LYS A 134 -19.73 -18.29 -22.86
C LYS A 134 -19.10 -17.53 -21.70
N GLU A 135 -17.80 -17.22 -21.79
CA GLU A 135 -17.17 -16.25 -20.91
C GLU A 135 -17.96 -14.95 -21.01
N ASN A 136 -18.86 -14.73 -20.06
CA ASN A 136 -19.65 -13.51 -20.01
C ASN A 136 -18.67 -12.32 -19.98
N PRO A 137 -18.84 -11.28 -20.82
CA PRO A 137 -17.93 -10.13 -20.87
C PRO A 137 -17.71 -9.49 -19.49
N SER A 138 -18.71 -9.60 -18.60
CA SER A 138 -18.64 -9.22 -17.18
C SER A 138 -17.47 -9.88 -16.42
N ASP A 139 -17.19 -11.17 -16.65
CA ASP A 139 -16.16 -11.91 -15.90
C ASP A 139 -14.74 -11.54 -16.36
N GLU A 140 -14.55 -11.27 -17.66
CA GLU A 140 -13.27 -10.79 -18.18
C GLU A 140 -12.92 -9.39 -17.64
N HIS A 141 -13.91 -8.51 -17.51
CA HIS A 141 -13.75 -7.19 -16.88
C HIS A 141 -13.41 -7.28 -15.38
N LEU A 142 -13.99 -8.25 -14.65
CA LEU A 142 -13.66 -8.52 -13.24
C LEU A 142 -12.23 -9.07 -13.09
N LYS A 143 -11.82 -10.01 -13.94
CA LYS A 143 -10.43 -10.54 -13.98
C LYS A 143 -9.41 -9.43 -14.27
N LYS A 144 -9.68 -8.58 -15.27
CA LYS A 144 -8.83 -7.42 -15.62
C LYS A 144 -8.72 -6.40 -14.47
N SER A 145 -9.81 -6.12 -13.78
CA SER A 145 -9.83 -5.17 -12.65
C SER A 145 -9.09 -5.72 -11.41
N LEU A 146 -9.21 -7.02 -11.09
CA LEU A 146 -8.40 -7.68 -10.06
C LEU A 146 -6.89 -7.60 -10.34
N LYS A 147 -6.48 -7.83 -11.60
CA LYS A 147 -5.08 -7.75 -12.02
C LYS A 147 -4.52 -6.33 -11.85
N LYS A 148 -5.29 -5.31 -12.24
CA LYS A 148 -4.95 -3.89 -12.03
C LYS A 148 -4.82 -3.57 -10.53
N LEU A 149 -5.72 -4.09 -9.70
CA LEU A 149 -5.71 -3.87 -8.26
C LEU A 149 -4.48 -4.49 -7.58
N LYS A 150 -4.09 -5.72 -7.96
CA LYS A 150 -2.84 -6.36 -7.49
C LYS A 150 -1.60 -5.53 -7.85
N LYS A 151 -1.53 -4.98 -9.07
CA LYS A 151 -0.41 -4.11 -9.48
C LYS A 151 -0.34 -2.83 -8.63
N ARG A 152 -1.48 -2.20 -8.37
CA ARG A 152 -1.57 -1.03 -7.47
C ARG A 152 -1.16 -1.38 -6.05
N GLN A 153 -1.54 -2.56 -5.55
CA GLN A 153 -1.15 -3.05 -4.23
C GLN A 153 0.36 -3.20 -4.10
N GLY A 154 0.99 -3.86 -5.07
CA GLY A 154 2.45 -4.01 -5.11
C GLY A 154 3.20 -2.67 -5.14
N ALA A 155 2.66 -1.69 -5.88
CA ALA A 155 3.23 -0.34 -5.90
C ALA A 155 3.15 0.35 -4.52
N ILE A 156 2.01 0.27 -3.84
CA ILE A 156 1.81 0.82 -2.50
C ILE A 156 2.71 0.13 -1.47
N ASP A 157 2.79 -1.20 -1.50
CA ASP A 157 3.62 -1.97 -0.58
C ASP A 157 5.13 -1.69 -0.80
N SER A 158 5.56 -1.45 -2.05
CA SER A 158 6.94 -1.05 -2.36
C SER A 158 7.32 0.34 -1.85
N ARG A 159 6.34 1.26 -1.75
CA ARG A 159 6.53 2.61 -1.20
C ARG A 159 6.60 2.60 0.33
N MET A 160 5.87 1.68 0.98
CA MET A 160 5.90 1.48 2.44
C MET A 160 7.19 0.79 2.90
N ASN A 161 7.60 -0.26 2.18
CA ASN A 161 8.76 -1.09 2.54
C ASN A 161 9.80 -1.09 1.42
N PRO A 162 10.63 -0.04 1.30
CA PRO A 162 11.64 0.05 0.25
C PRO A 162 12.72 -1.05 0.36
N SER A 163 12.91 -1.65 1.54
CA SER A 163 13.81 -2.79 1.75
C SER A 163 13.34 -4.08 1.08
N LYS A 164 12.03 -4.22 0.83
CA LYS A 164 11.43 -5.39 0.16
C LYS A 164 11.38 -5.26 -1.36
N LYS A 165 12.08 -4.28 -1.96
CA LYS A 165 12.31 -4.27 -3.41
C LYS A 165 13.05 -5.55 -3.77
N THR A 166 12.33 -6.50 -4.35
CA THR A 166 12.90 -7.73 -4.86
C THR A 166 14.06 -7.35 -5.78
N ARG A 167 15.23 -7.97 -5.56
CA ARG A 167 16.46 -7.69 -6.30
C ARG A 167 16.32 -7.89 -7.83
N PHE A 168 15.21 -8.50 -8.27
CA PHE A 168 14.93 -8.92 -9.64
C PHE A 168 14.53 -7.82 -10.64
N GLN A 169 14.46 -6.55 -10.24
CA GLN A 169 14.21 -5.42 -11.16
C GLN A 169 15.28 -4.34 -11.06
N LYS A 170 16.53 -4.72 -10.75
CA LYS A 170 17.71 -3.91 -11.09
C LYS A 170 18.10 -4.18 -12.54
N THR A 171 17.19 -3.96 -13.49
CA THR A 171 17.64 -3.74 -14.87
C THR A 171 18.44 -2.44 -14.85
N HIS A 172 19.70 -2.56 -15.26
CA HIS A 172 20.78 -1.57 -15.32
C HIS A 172 20.40 -0.13 -14.91
N PRO A 173 20.98 0.43 -13.83
CA PRO A 173 20.88 1.87 -13.65
C PRO A 173 21.49 2.51 -14.90
N LYS A 174 20.68 3.25 -15.67
CA LYS A 174 21.17 4.08 -16.78
C LYS A 174 22.40 4.81 -16.24
N GLN A 175 23.56 4.53 -16.82
CA GLN A 175 24.81 5.15 -16.42
C GLN A 175 24.70 6.64 -16.70
N TYR A 176 24.18 7.40 -15.75
CA TYR A 176 24.22 8.86 -15.82
C TYR A 176 25.70 9.24 -15.84
N ASP A 177 26.11 9.93 -16.90
CA ASP A 177 27.48 10.35 -17.14
C ASP A 177 28.09 10.98 -15.89
N LYS A 178 28.97 10.22 -15.23
CA LYS A 178 29.72 10.65 -14.03
C LYS A 178 30.52 11.93 -14.29
N LYS A 179 30.76 12.26 -15.57
CA LYS A 179 31.38 13.51 -16.04
C LYS A 179 30.55 14.76 -15.71
N SER A 180 29.21 14.68 -15.76
CA SER A 180 28.32 15.82 -15.45
C SER A 180 28.28 16.16 -13.95
N LEU A 181 28.36 15.14 -13.09
CA LEU A 181 28.34 15.28 -11.63
C LEU A 181 29.66 15.86 -11.09
N LYS A 182 30.80 15.53 -11.70
CA LYS A 182 32.11 16.13 -11.36
C LYS A 182 32.14 17.63 -11.70
N LYS A 183 31.67 18.02 -12.89
CA LYS A 183 31.59 19.43 -13.31
C LYS A 183 30.71 20.30 -12.39
N ARG A 184 29.64 19.75 -11.80
CA ARG A 184 28.82 20.49 -10.81
C ARG A 184 29.54 20.68 -9.48
N LYS A 185 30.38 19.74 -9.03
CA LYS A 185 31.12 19.86 -7.77
C LYS A 185 32.25 20.89 -7.88
N GLU A 186 32.96 20.95 -9.01
CA GLU A 186 34.01 21.95 -9.24
C GLU A 186 33.47 23.37 -9.31
N LYS A 187 32.30 23.59 -9.92
CA LYS A 187 31.65 24.92 -9.94
C LYS A 187 31.20 25.39 -8.56
N ILE A 188 30.90 24.47 -7.63
CA ILE A 188 30.50 24.80 -6.25
C ILE A 188 31.71 25.12 -5.37
N SER A 189 32.88 24.52 -5.63
CA SER A 189 34.10 24.80 -4.85
C SER A 189 34.71 26.16 -5.19
N HIS A 190 34.66 26.60 -6.44
CA HIS A 190 35.25 27.87 -6.90
C HIS A 190 34.52 29.12 -6.38
N ASN A 191 33.27 29.00 -5.93
CA ASN A 191 32.49 30.12 -5.40
C ASN A 191 32.55 30.28 -3.87
N ARG A 192 33.38 29.49 -3.17
CA ARG A 192 33.60 29.66 -1.73
C ARG A 192 34.71 30.69 -1.51
N LYS A 193 34.34 31.96 -1.29
CA LYS A 193 35.29 32.98 -0.82
C LYS A 193 36.01 32.45 0.44
N PRO A 194 37.35 32.52 0.52
CA PRO A 194 38.07 32.08 1.71
C PRO A 194 37.62 32.94 2.89
N LYS A 195 37.23 32.31 3.99
CA LYS A 195 36.89 33.01 5.24
C LYS A 195 38.17 33.75 5.67
N LYS A 196 38.13 35.09 5.67
CA LYS A 196 39.20 35.91 6.23
C LYS A 196 39.37 35.52 7.70
N LYS A 197 40.55 35.00 8.07
CA LYS A 197 40.91 34.76 9.46
C LYS A 197 40.94 36.12 10.16
N ILE A 198 39.99 36.38 11.05
CA ILE A 198 40.02 37.54 11.95
C ILE A 198 41.17 37.26 12.91
N LYS A 199 42.28 37.98 12.76
CA LYS A 199 43.34 38.01 13.79
C LYS A 199 42.74 38.73 15.00
N ALA A 200 42.68 38.04 16.14
CA ALA A 200 42.39 38.70 17.41
C ALA A 200 43.46 39.78 17.63
N ARG A 201 43.02 41.01 17.89
CA ARG A 201 43.88 42.05 18.46
C ARG A 201 43.91 41.80 19.96
N ASN A 202 45.11 41.59 20.49
CA ASN A 202 45.39 41.72 21.91
C ASN A 202 45.37 43.20 22.30
#